data_AF-A0A950BLN0-F1
#
_entry.id   AF-A0A950BLN0-F1
#
_cell.length_a   1.000
_cell.length_b   1.000
_cell.length_c   1.000
_cell.angle_alpha   90.00
_cell.angle_beta   90.00
_cell.angle_gamma   90.00
#
_symmetry.space_group_name_H-M   'P 1'
#
loop_
_entity.id
_entity.type
_entity.pdbx_description
1 polymer ?
#
loop_
_entity_poly.entity_id
_entity_poly.type
_entity_poly.pdbx_seq_one_letter_code
_entity_poly.pdbx_strand_id
1 'polypeptide(L)' 'MITLADARRIIAAAESKAEEIGQPMNIAVADGGGNLVAHVRMDGAWLGSIDISINKAFT' A
#
# COMPACT_ATOMS: atom_id res chain seq x y z
N MET A 1 -9.88 -8.25 12.15
CA MET A 1 -10.25 -8.18 10.72
C MET A 1 -9.98 -6.76 10.27
N ILE A 2 -9.10 -6.55 9.28
CA ILE A 2 -8.91 -5.22 8.69
C ILE A 2 -10.12 -4.95 7.80
N THR A 3 -10.78 -3.81 8.01
CA THR A 3 -11.85 -3.36 7.11
C THR A 3 -11.27 -2.55 5.96
N LEU A 4 -12.05 -2.35 4.89
CA LEU A 4 -11.67 -1.44 3.81
C LEU A 4 -11.43 0.00 4.31
N ALA A 5 -12.18 0.44 5.33
CA ALA A 5 -12.00 1.76 5.93
C ALA A 5 -10.64 1.87 6.62
N ASP A 6 -10.22 0.84 7.36
CA ASP A 6 -8.91 0.78 8.00
C ASP A 6 -7.79 0.79 6.96
N ALA A 7 -7.92 -0.03 5.91
CA ALA A 7 -6.94 -0.12 4.83
C ALA A 7 -6.76 1.24 4.11
N ARG A 8 -7.86 1.96 3.84
CA ARG A 8 -7.81 3.32 3.27
C ARG A 8 -7.13 4.32 4.19
N ARG A 9 -7.35 4.23 5.51
CA ARG A 9 -6.67 5.09 6.50
C ARG A 9 -5.16 4.83 6.54
N ILE A 10 -4.76 3.56 6.48
CA ILE A 10 -3.36 3.15 6.44
C ILE A 10 -2.70 3.68 5.16
N ILE A 11 -3.36 3.50 4.02
CA ILE A 11 -2.89 3.99 2.72
C ILE A 11 -2.69 5.51 2.75
N ALA A 12 -3.68 6.28 3.20
CA ALA A 12 -3.58 7.74 3.26
C ALA A 12 -2.40 8.22 4.14
N ALA A 13 -2.14 7.53 5.27
CA ALA A 13 -0.98 7.84 6.11
C ALA A 13 0.35 7.51 5.41
N ALA A 14 0.41 6.39 4.66
CA ALA A 14 1.58 6.01 3.90
C ALA A 14 1.83 6.93 2.70
N GLU A 15 0.78 7.39 2.01
CA GLU A 15 0.85 8.39 0.95
C GLU A 15 1.42 9.71 1.49
N SER A 16 0.89 10.21 2.61
CA SER A 16 1.39 11.43 3.25
C SER A 16 2.88 11.31 3.62
N LYS A 17 3.32 10.14 4.12
CA LYS A 17 4.74 9.92 4.41
C LYS A 17 5.59 9.84 3.13
N ALA A 18 5.08 9.19 2.08
CA ALA A 18 5.74 9.09 0.79
C ALA A 18 5.95 10.47 0.14
N GLU A 19 4.95 11.36 0.25
CA GLU A 19 5.05 12.77 -0.14
C GLU A 19 6.11 13.52 0.68
N GLU A 20 6.11 13.34 2.01
CA GLU A 20 7.09 13.98 2.90
C GLU A 20 8.54 13.62 2.53
N ILE A 21 8.80 12.36 2.16
CA ILE A 21 10.13 11.90 1.77
C ILE A 21 10.44 12.09 0.28
N GLY A 22 9.50 12.62 -0.51
CA GLY A 22 9.67 12.86 -1.95
C GLY A 22 9.82 11.58 -2.79
N GLN A 23 9.29 10.44 -2.32
CA GLN A 23 9.41 9.16 -3.01
C GLN A 23 8.02 8.55 -3.23
N PRO A 24 7.47 8.59 -4.46
CA PRO A 24 6.21 7.93 -4.78
C PRO A 24 6.28 6.41 -4.57
N MET A 25 5.24 5.83 -3.98
CA MET A 25 5.19 4.43 -3.55
C MET A 25 4.03 3.63 -4.16
N ASN A 26 4.21 2.31 -4.17
CA ASN A 26 3.11 1.35 -4.25
C ASN A 26 2.82 0.88 -2.83
N ILE A 27 1.55 0.91 -2.41
CA ILE A 27 1.13 0.65 -1.04
C ILE A 27 0.05 -0.42 -1.08
N ALA A 28 0.31 -1.57 -0.46
CA ALA A 28 -0.62 -2.68 -0.34
C ALA A 28 -0.94 -2.93 1.14
N VAL A 29 -2.21 -3.28 1.42
CA VAL A 29 -2.67 -3.70 2.74
C VAL A 29 -3.35 -5.06 2.59
N ALA A 30 -2.92 -6.03 3.39
CA ALA A 30 -3.52 -7.35 3.48
C ALA A 30 -4.20 -7.57 4.84
N ASP A 31 -5.13 -8.52 4.90
CA ASP A 31 -5.74 -8.96 6.16
C ASP A 31 -4.86 -9.98 6.90
N GLY A 32 -5.32 -10.46 8.07
CA GLY A 32 -4.57 -11.42 8.87
C GLY A 32 -4.40 -12.81 8.23
N GLY A 33 -5.08 -13.08 7.12
CA GLY A 33 -4.88 -14.28 6.30
C GLY A 33 -3.96 -14.04 5.10
N GLY A 34 -3.40 -12.84 4.95
CA GLY A 34 -2.56 -12.46 3.81
C GLY A 34 -3.36 -12.13 2.55
N ASN A 35 -4.70 -11.99 2.62
CA ASN A 35 -5.51 -11.63 1.45
C ASN A 35 -5.45 -10.12 1.22
N LEU A 36 -5.23 -9.72 -0.03
CA LEU A 36 -5.18 -8.31 -0.39
C LEU A 36 -6.53 -7.62 -0.12
N VAL A 37 -6.51 -6.55 0.67
CA VAL A 37 -7.69 -5.73 0.98
C VAL A 37 -7.73 -4.48 0.10
N ALA A 38 -6.58 -3.81 -0.06
CA ALA A 38 -6.47 -2.62 -0.90
C ALA A 38 -5.03 -2.44 -1.40
N HIS A 39 -4.91 -1.82 -2.58
CA HIS A 39 -3.64 -1.39 -3.15
C HIS A 39 -3.80 -0.06 -3.88
N VAL A 40 -2.81 0.82 -3.74
CA VAL A 40 -2.67 2.02 -4.57
C VAL A 40 -1.26 2.15 -5.12
N ARG A 41 -1.17 2.75 -6.30
CA ARG A 41 0.09 3.20 -6.88
C ARG A 41 0.03 4.71 -7.02
N MET A 42 0.93 5.41 -6.34
CA MET A 42 1.10 6.84 -6.52
C MET A 42 1.64 7.15 -7.93
N ASP A 43 1.30 8.31 -8.46
CA ASP A 43 1.85 8.75 -9.74
C ASP A 43 3.38 8.85 -9.68
N GLY A 44 4.06 8.36 -10.72
CA GLY A 44 5.52 8.30 -10.77
C GLY A 44 6.15 7.15 -9.98
N ALA A 45 5.38 6.35 -9.23
CA ALA A 45 5.91 5.16 -8.56
C ALA A 45 6.33 4.08 -9.56
N TRP A 46 7.44 3.40 -9.26
CA TRP A 46 8.02 2.38 -10.15
C TRP A 46 7.04 1.23 -10.39
N LEU A 47 6.79 0.92 -11.67
CA LEU A 47 5.83 -0.12 -12.10
C LEU A 47 6.19 -1.51 -11.53
N GLY A 48 7.48 -1.84 -11.48
CA GLY A 48 7.93 -3.13 -10.94
C GLY A 48 7.62 -3.31 -9.45
N SER A 49 7.32 -2.23 -8.73
CA SER A 49 6.98 -2.30 -7.31
C SER A 49 5.50 -2.60 -7.01
N ILE A 50 4.64 -2.70 -8.02
CA ILE A 50 3.22 -3.10 -7.84
C ILE A 50 3.18 -4.49 -7.18
N ASP A 51 3.68 -5.52 -7.89
CA ASP A 51 3.67 -6.89 -7.41
C ASP A 51 4.55 -7.08 -6.17
N ILE A 52 5.66 -6.34 -6.09
CA ILE A 52 6.55 -6.37 -4.92
C ILE A 52 5.81 -5.91 -3.66
N SER A 53 5.02 -4.84 -3.73
CA SER A 53 4.29 -4.33 -2.57
C SER A 53 3.22 -5.30 -2.09
N ILE A 54 2.50 -5.94 -3.02
CA ILE A 54 1.48 -6.95 -2.73
C ILE A 54 2.13 -8.18 -2.08
N ASN A 55 3.25 -8.66 -2.63
CA ASN A 55 3.97 -9.79 -2.06
C ASN A 55 4.54 -9.49 -0.67
N LYS A 56 5.02 -8.26 -0.43
CA LYS A 56 5.48 -7.82 0.89
C LYS A 56 4.34 -7.71 1.91
N ALA A 57 3.13 -7.35 1.50
CA ALA A 57 1.98 -7.32 2.40
C ALA A 57 1.51 -8.74 2.78
N PHE A 58 1.79 -9.74 1.94
CA PHE A 58 1.51 -11.15 2.21
C PHE A 58 2.51 -11.79 3.19
N THR A 59 3.80 -11.47 3.10
CA THR A 59 4.89 -12.06 3.92
C THR A 59 5.17 -11.31 5.21
#